data_AF-A0A382JH22-F1
#
_entry.id   AF-A0A382JH22-F1
#
_cell.length_a   1.000
_cell.length_b   1.000
_cell.length_c   1.000
_cell.angle_alpha   90.00
_cell.angle_beta   90.00
_cell.angle_gamma   90.00
#
_symmetry.space_group_name_H-M   'P 1'
#
loop_
_entity.id
_entity.type
_entity.pdbx_description
1 polymer ?
#
loop_
_entity_poly.entity_id
_entity_poly.type
_entity_poly.pdbx_seq_one_letter_code
_entity_poly.pdbx_strand_id
1 'polypeptide(L)'
;MRYSLAFFMAVVTGWTLNQPVAAADSSTDTTGDATLLEQMAKLAGDDAAARKQVLFDLAKSGDSRLEAFLENYRGGSVYLWNEQIVVCTETEEDEDFNELAPLTHPLTGEPVLGADGKQAKPDILDLEDMSPDRAGRLAARSALFLLKLSSPDRESRLVAVKKSGTPPYNAEAIPFLEDMAQSDTDEKIRFTAKESLLLIRLGTDVPIDQAEQRWAAAGQLAGMKSLRALPMLEEMLRDEGFSKHGQVAREQCEKAVASINSHQSFVNWVGYVFQGLSLGSILIIMALGLAITFGLMGVINMAHGELMMVGAFTT
;
A
#
# COMPACT_ATOMS: atom_id res chain seq x y z
N MET A 1 61.60 20.83 23.90
CA MET A 1 61.57 20.28 22.52
C MET A 1 60.42 19.27 22.47
N ARG A 2 59.14 19.56 22.21
CA ARG A 2 58.46 20.47 21.27
C ARG A 2 58.88 20.25 19.82
N TYR A 3 58.40 19.16 19.23
CA TYR A 3 58.29 19.01 17.78
C TYR A 3 56.81 18.97 17.41
N SER A 4 56.42 20.08 16.77
CA SER A 4 55.16 20.33 16.08
C SER A 4 55.29 19.72 14.68
N LEU A 5 54.34 18.91 14.24
CA LEU A 5 54.13 18.66 12.81
C LEU A 5 52.63 18.70 12.56
N ALA A 6 52.21 19.82 11.97
CA ALA A 6 50.87 20.13 11.56
C ALA A 6 50.45 19.19 10.43
N PHE A 7 49.32 18.48 10.62
CA PHE A 7 48.64 17.78 9.54
C PHE A 7 47.56 18.72 9.00
N PHE A 8 47.80 19.27 7.82
CA PHE A 8 46.86 20.08 7.06
C PHE A 8 45.70 19.16 6.60
N MET A 9 44.53 19.28 7.24
CA MET A 9 43.30 18.69 6.71
C MET A 9 42.57 19.76 5.92
N ALA A 10 42.63 19.64 4.59
CA ALA A 10 42.00 20.56 3.66
C ALA A 10 40.47 20.54 3.84
N VAL A 11 39.92 21.70 4.22
CA VAL A 11 38.50 21.99 4.17
C VAL A 11 38.12 22.12 2.70
N VAL A 12 37.44 21.13 2.14
CA VAL A 12 36.78 21.24 0.83
C VAL A 12 35.46 21.96 1.06
N THR A 13 35.47 23.30 0.94
CA THR A 13 34.24 24.08 0.81
C THR A 13 33.64 23.79 -0.56
N GLY A 14 32.72 22.82 -0.61
CA GLY A 14 31.83 22.62 -1.73
C GLY A 14 30.86 23.80 -1.82
N TRP A 15 31.14 24.73 -2.73
CA TRP A 15 30.17 25.70 -3.21
C TRP A 15 29.10 24.94 -4.00
N THR A 16 27.98 24.63 -3.37
CA THR A 16 26.77 24.25 -4.10
C THR A 16 26.10 25.53 -4.59
N LEU A 17 26.18 25.76 -5.91
CA LEU A 17 25.28 26.71 -6.56
C LEU A 17 23.85 26.25 -6.29
N ASN A 18 23.15 27.04 -5.48
CA ASN A 18 21.71 26.99 -5.28
C ASN A 18 21.06 27.34 -6.63
N GLN A 19 20.74 26.34 -7.46
CA GLN A 19 19.86 26.58 -8.59
C GLN A 19 18.45 26.80 -8.03
N PRO A 20 17.77 27.89 -8.41
CA PRO A 20 16.35 28.02 -8.10
C PRO A 20 15.65 26.84 -8.78
N VAL A 21 15.02 25.98 -7.97
CA VAL A 21 13.98 25.07 -8.46
C VAL A 21 12.99 25.97 -9.19
N ALA A 22 12.91 25.79 -10.51
CA ALA A 22 11.90 26.41 -11.32
C ALA A 22 10.56 26.16 -10.63
N ALA A 23 9.87 27.25 -10.29
CA ALA A 23 8.51 27.21 -9.79
C ALA A 23 7.73 26.26 -10.71
N ALA A 24 7.30 25.13 -10.15
CA ALA A 24 6.30 24.31 -10.79
C ALA A 24 5.11 25.23 -11.06
N ASP A 25 4.71 25.31 -12.32
CA ASP A 25 3.59 26.10 -12.81
C ASP A 25 2.40 25.94 -11.87
N SER A 26 2.13 26.96 -11.06
CA SER A 26 0.83 27.17 -10.42
C SER A 26 -0.13 27.70 -11.48
N SER A 27 -0.33 26.96 -12.57
CA SER A 27 -1.47 27.13 -13.44
C SER A 27 -2.67 26.59 -12.67
N THR A 28 -3.35 27.47 -11.95
CA THR A 28 -4.64 27.24 -11.35
C THR A 28 -5.60 26.75 -12.42
N ASP A 29 -5.82 25.43 -12.45
CA ASP A 29 -6.89 24.81 -13.23
C ASP A 29 -8.23 25.15 -12.57
N THR A 30 -8.62 26.41 -12.74
CA THR A 30 -9.73 27.07 -12.05
C THR A 30 -11.07 26.41 -12.41
N THR A 31 -11.15 25.73 -13.55
CA THR A 31 -12.33 24.98 -13.96
C THR A 31 -12.41 23.64 -13.23
N GLY A 32 -11.29 22.91 -13.11
CA GLY A 32 -11.21 21.68 -12.33
C GLY A 32 -11.52 21.92 -10.84
N ASP A 33 -10.91 22.96 -10.27
CA ASP A 33 -11.12 23.32 -8.86
C ASP A 33 -12.60 23.67 -8.58
N ALA A 34 -13.25 24.45 -9.46
CA ALA A 34 -14.67 24.78 -9.32
C ALA A 34 -15.56 23.52 -9.37
N THR A 35 -15.26 22.57 -10.25
CA THR A 35 -16.04 21.31 -10.33
C THR A 35 -15.87 20.44 -9.08
N LEU A 36 -14.66 20.38 -8.50
CA LEU A 36 -14.42 19.65 -7.26
C LEU A 36 -15.17 20.30 -6.10
N LEU A 37 -15.10 21.63 -5.96
CA LEU A 37 -15.82 22.36 -4.93
C LEU A 37 -17.34 22.19 -5.05
N GLU A 38 -17.90 22.20 -6.27
CA GLU A 38 -19.32 21.94 -6.50
C GLU A 38 -19.71 20.50 -6.12
N GLN A 39 -18.84 19.52 -6.39
CA GLN A 39 -19.06 18.14 -5.94
C GLN A 39 -19.02 18.04 -4.42
N MET A 40 -18.05 18.69 -3.77
CA MET A 40 -17.94 18.71 -2.32
C MET A 40 -19.19 19.34 -1.69
N ALA A 41 -19.76 20.41 -2.27
CA ALA A 41 -20.97 21.08 -1.79
C ALA A 41 -22.16 20.12 -1.65
N LYS A 42 -22.23 19.09 -2.52
CA LYS A 42 -23.27 18.06 -2.48
C LYS A 42 -23.17 17.14 -1.26
N LEU A 43 -22.08 17.19 -0.50
CA LEU A 43 -21.95 16.48 0.78
C LEU A 43 -22.82 17.07 1.90
N ALA A 44 -23.31 18.30 1.75
CA ALA A 44 -24.21 18.94 2.71
C ALA A 44 -25.65 18.37 2.66
N GLY A 45 -25.98 17.57 1.65
CA GLY A 45 -27.32 16.99 1.52
C GLY A 45 -27.63 15.91 2.56
N ASP A 46 -28.90 15.81 2.95
CA ASP A 46 -29.39 14.84 3.94
C ASP A 46 -29.34 13.37 3.49
N ASP A 47 -29.24 13.11 2.18
CA ASP A 47 -29.24 11.75 1.64
C ASP A 47 -27.87 11.07 1.78
N ALA A 48 -27.80 10.08 2.67
CA ALA A 48 -26.60 9.27 2.89
C ALA A 48 -26.13 8.50 1.64
N ALA A 49 -27.06 8.07 0.77
CA ALA A 49 -26.69 7.37 -0.47
C ALA A 49 -26.05 8.34 -1.47
N ALA A 50 -26.62 9.53 -1.65
CA ALA A 50 -26.02 10.59 -2.46
C ALA A 50 -24.63 11.00 -1.94
N ARG A 51 -24.46 11.21 -0.62
CA ARG A 51 -23.15 11.55 -0.03
C ARG A 51 -22.11 10.47 -0.32
N LYS A 52 -22.49 9.19 -0.21
CA LYS A 52 -21.60 8.07 -0.53
C LYS A 52 -21.15 8.10 -2.00
N GLN A 53 -22.08 8.36 -2.92
CA GLN A 53 -21.76 8.46 -4.34
C GLN A 53 -20.82 9.64 -4.63
N VAL A 54 -21.07 10.80 -4.01
CA VAL A 54 -20.19 11.97 -4.15
C VAL A 54 -18.76 11.66 -3.68
N LEU A 55 -18.60 10.99 -2.53
CA LEU A 55 -17.29 10.58 -2.02
C LEU A 55 -16.57 9.62 -2.98
N PHE A 56 -17.32 8.70 -3.61
CA PHE A 56 -16.78 7.81 -4.64
C PHE A 56 -16.33 8.58 -5.89
N ASP A 57 -17.14 9.52 -6.37
CA ASP A 57 -16.83 10.34 -7.55
C ASP A 57 -15.62 11.26 -7.30
N LEU A 58 -15.51 11.83 -6.10
CA LEU A 58 -14.34 12.59 -5.65
C LEU A 58 -13.09 11.70 -5.67
N ALA A 59 -13.16 10.47 -5.17
CA ALA A 59 -12.02 9.55 -5.23
C ALA A 59 -11.65 9.17 -6.67
N LYS A 60 -12.63 9.08 -7.57
CA LYS A 60 -12.42 8.78 -9.00
C LYS A 60 -11.70 9.89 -9.75
N SER A 61 -11.78 11.14 -9.28
CA SER A 61 -11.01 12.25 -9.86
C SER A 61 -9.50 12.00 -9.81
N GLY A 62 -9.01 11.24 -8.81
CA GLY A 62 -7.60 10.97 -8.61
C GLY A 62 -6.77 12.16 -8.12
N ASP A 63 -7.41 13.27 -7.72
CA ASP A 63 -6.70 14.45 -7.23
C ASP A 63 -6.15 14.24 -5.81
N SER A 64 -4.83 14.19 -5.67
CA SER A 64 -4.16 13.98 -4.38
C SER A 64 -4.47 15.05 -3.34
N ARG A 65 -4.87 16.26 -3.74
CA ARG A 65 -5.25 17.35 -2.81
C ARG A 65 -6.49 16.98 -1.99
N LEU A 66 -7.34 16.08 -2.49
CA LEU A 66 -8.53 15.61 -1.79
C LEU A 66 -8.21 14.74 -0.56
N GLU A 67 -6.98 14.24 -0.39
CA GLU A 67 -6.63 13.42 0.78
C GLU A 67 -6.81 14.22 2.08
N ALA A 68 -6.31 15.46 2.11
CA ALA A 68 -6.47 16.34 3.26
C ALA A 68 -7.94 16.66 3.55
N PHE A 69 -8.70 17.01 2.50
CA PHE A 69 -10.13 17.28 2.63
C PHE A 69 -10.90 16.08 3.18
N LEU A 70 -10.71 14.88 2.60
CA LEU A 70 -11.46 13.69 3.00
C LEU A 70 -11.13 13.25 4.43
N GLU A 71 -9.89 13.46 4.90
CA GLU A 71 -9.53 13.25 6.31
C GLU A 71 -10.25 14.26 7.22
N ASN A 72 -10.27 15.55 6.85
CA ASN A 72 -10.98 16.59 7.60
C ASN A 72 -12.50 16.33 7.62
N TYR A 73 -13.08 15.93 6.49
CA TYR A 73 -14.49 15.55 6.39
C TYR A 73 -14.78 14.35 7.31
N ARG A 74 -13.97 13.30 7.24
CA ARG A 74 -14.09 12.13 8.13
C ARG A 74 -13.96 12.52 9.61
N GLY A 75 -13.15 13.53 9.92
CA GLY A 75 -12.91 14.07 11.27
C GLY A 75 -14.04 14.94 11.81
N GLY A 76 -14.95 15.44 10.96
CA GLY A 76 -15.97 16.41 11.35
C GLY A 76 -15.44 17.85 11.41
N SER A 77 -14.41 18.16 10.64
CA SER A 77 -13.77 19.49 10.58
C SER A 77 -14.19 20.28 9.33
N VAL A 78 -15.30 19.91 8.69
CA VAL A 78 -15.81 20.51 7.45
C VAL A 78 -17.14 21.16 7.72
N TYR A 79 -17.29 22.40 7.24
CA TYR A 79 -18.45 23.25 7.49
C TYR A 79 -18.86 23.97 6.21
N LEU A 80 -20.10 24.46 6.19
CA LEU A 80 -20.57 25.43 5.19
C LEU A 80 -20.59 26.83 5.80
N TRP A 81 -19.99 27.79 5.09
CA TRP A 81 -19.99 29.21 5.43
C TRP A 81 -20.32 30.04 4.20
N ASN A 82 -21.43 30.79 4.22
CA ASN A 82 -21.92 31.56 3.07
C ASN A 82 -22.02 30.75 1.77
N GLU A 83 -22.62 29.54 1.83
CA GLU A 83 -22.72 28.58 0.72
C GLU A 83 -21.37 28.05 0.19
N GLN A 84 -20.25 28.37 0.85
CA GLN A 84 -18.92 27.88 0.52
C GLN A 84 -18.47 26.81 1.51
N ILE A 85 -17.90 25.72 1.01
CA ILE A 85 -17.27 24.72 1.87
C ILE A 85 -15.95 25.26 2.40
N VAL A 86 -15.79 25.11 3.71
CA VAL A 86 -14.61 25.53 4.46
C VAL A 86 -14.19 24.43 5.43
N VAL A 87 -12.92 24.45 5.81
CA VAL A 87 -12.35 23.55 6.80
C VAL A 87 -11.93 24.36 8.03
N CYS A 88 -12.30 23.85 9.21
CA CYS A 88 -11.84 24.35 10.49
C CYS A 88 -11.37 23.17 11.35
N THR A 89 -10.06 23.10 11.59
CA THR A 89 -9.43 22.00 12.35
C THR A 89 -9.35 22.26 13.85
N GLU A 90 -9.19 23.53 14.24
CA GLU A 90 -9.04 23.97 15.64
C GLU A 90 -9.81 25.28 15.82
N THR A 91 -10.52 25.42 16.94
CA THR A 91 -11.18 26.67 17.33
C THR A 91 -10.26 27.50 18.23
N GLU A 92 -10.39 28.82 18.16
CA GLU A 92 -9.72 29.77 19.04
C GLU A 92 -10.76 30.44 19.93
N GLU A 93 -10.49 30.52 21.23
CA GLU A 93 -11.40 31.20 22.18
C GLU A 93 -10.99 32.67 22.32
N ASP A 94 -11.97 33.58 22.22
CA ASP A 94 -11.74 35.02 22.42
C ASP A 94 -11.91 35.47 23.89
N GLU A 95 -11.70 36.76 24.16
CA GLU A 95 -11.84 37.32 25.52
C GLU A 95 -13.27 37.22 26.08
N ASP A 96 -14.26 37.01 25.21
CA ASP A 96 -15.69 36.88 25.53
C ASP A 96 -16.15 35.42 25.60
N PHE A 97 -15.21 34.45 25.57
CA PHE A 97 -15.47 32.99 25.57
C PHE A 97 -16.21 32.48 24.32
N ASN A 98 -16.18 33.22 23.21
CA ASN A 98 -16.71 32.73 21.93
C ASN A 98 -15.69 31.84 21.24
N GLU A 99 -16.15 30.73 20.66
CA GLU A 99 -15.32 29.82 19.87
C GLU A 99 -15.26 30.31 18.42
N LEU A 100 -14.17 31.00 18.08
CA LEU A 100 -13.89 31.45 16.72
C LEU A 100 -13.29 30.32 15.90
N ALA A 101 -13.72 30.21 14.63
CA ALA A 101 -13.32 29.16 13.71
C ALA A 101 -12.41 29.73 12.59
N PRO A 102 -11.07 29.59 12.67
CA PRO A 102 -10.16 29.99 11.60
C PRO A 102 -10.40 29.15 10.34
N LEU A 103 -10.98 29.77 9.32
CA LEU A 103 -11.38 29.07 8.10
C LEU A 103 -10.21 28.89 7.13
N THR A 104 -10.14 27.69 6.54
CA THR A 104 -9.17 27.33 5.50
C THR A 104 -9.87 26.75 4.28
N HIS A 105 -9.28 26.96 3.10
CA HIS A 105 -9.78 26.47 1.84
C HIS A 105 -9.59 24.95 1.75
N PRO A 106 -10.61 24.17 1.36
CA PRO A 106 -10.60 22.73 1.53
C PRO A 106 -9.59 21.98 0.64
N LEU A 107 -9.17 22.54 -0.50
CA LEU A 107 -8.20 21.91 -1.42
C LEU A 107 -6.76 22.39 -1.22
N THR A 108 -6.58 23.64 -0.80
CA THR A 108 -5.25 24.28 -0.73
C THR A 108 -4.74 24.42 0.71
N GLY A 109 -5.64 24.40 1.70
CA GLY A 109 -5.33 24.70 3.09
C GLY A 109 -5.01 26.17 3.35
N GLU A 110 -5.14 27.04 2.34
CA GLU A 110 -4.87 28.47 2.50
C GLU A 110 -5.99 29.15 3.33
N PRO A 111 -5.67 30.18 4.13
CA PRO A 111 -6.67 30.92 4.89
C PRO A 111 -7.74 31.52 3.97
N VAL A 112 -9.01 31.32 4.31
CA VAL A 112 -10.10 32.04 3.63
C VAL A 112 -10.10 33.48 4.15
N LEU A 113 -10.04 34.46 3.26
CA LEU A 113 -9.96 35.87 3.64
C LEU A 113 -11.36 36.48 3.82
N GLY A 114 -11.55 37.22 4.91
CA GLY A 114 -12.73 38.03 5.17
C GLY A 114 -12.68 39.38 4.46
N ALA A 115 -13.73 40.18 4.65
CA ALA A 115 -13.86 41.52 4.05
C ALA A 115 -12.76 42.51 4.50
N ASP A 116 -12.08 42.22 5.61
CA ASP A 116 -10.98 43.00 6.18
C ASP A 116 -9.60 42.57 5.64
N GLY A 117 -9.56 41.58 4.73
CA GLY A 117 -8.32 41.04 4.15
C GLY A 117 -7.52 40.17 5.12
N LYS A 118 -8.06 39.84 6.30
CA LYS A 118 -7.48 38.88 7.25
C LYS A 118 -8.21 37.55 7.14
N GLN A 119 -7.67 36.51 7.78
CA GLN A 119 -8.34 35.21 7.84
C GLN A 119 -9.71 35.36 8.49
N ALA A 120 -10.74 34.83 7.83
CA ALA A 120 -12.09 34.76 8.35
C ALA A 120 -12.11 33.86 9.60
N LYS A 121 -12.60 34.43 10.69
CA LYS A 121 -12.77 33.77 11.99
C LYS A 121 -14.20 34.02 12.49
N PRO A 122 -15.24 33.51 11.81
CA PRO A 122 -16.61 33.59 12.32
C PRO A 122 -16.74 32.77 13.61
N ASP A 123 -17.81 33.02 14.36
CA ASP A 123 -18.21 32.15 15.45
C ASP A 123 -18.58 30.76 14.88
N ILE A 124 -18.17 29.69 15.56
CA ILE A 124 -18.52 28.32 15.14
C ILE A 124 -20.04 28.11 15.05
N LEU A 125 -20.83 28.86 15.83
CA LEU A 125 -22.29 28.80 15.81
C LEU A 125 -22.91 29.38 14.52
N ASP A 126 -22.16 30.21 13.79
CA ASP A 126 -22.57 30.76 12.49
C ASP A 126 -22.27 29.79 11.33
N LEU A 127 -21.63 28.65 11.61
CA LEU A 127 -21.28 27.63 10.64
C LEU A 127 -22.33 26.52 10.59
N GLU A 128 -22.64 26.04 9.38
CA GLU A 128 -23.44 24.84 9.22
C GLU A 128 -22.54 23.61 9.28
N ASP A 129 -22.79 22.73 10.24
CA ASP A 129 -22.02 21.51 10.48
C ASP A 129 -22.27 20.46 9.39
N MET A 130 -21.21 20.03 8.70
CA MET A 130 -21.25 18.96 7.70
C MET A 130 -20.66 17.64 8.21
N SER A 131 -20.55 17.49 9.53
CA SER A 131 -19.97 16.30 10.16
C SER A 131 -20.69 15.03 9.72
N PRO A 132 -19.96 14.05 9.14
CA PRO A 132 -20.56 12.81 8.72
C PRO A 132 -20.97 11.96 9.92
N ASP A 133 -22.08 11.24 9.75
CA ASP A 133 -22.52 10.19 10.66
C ASP A 133 -21.57 8.97 10.58
N ARG A 134 -21.87 7.90 11.33
CA ARG A 134 -21.04 6.69 11.32
C ARG A 134 -20.90 6.08 9.92
N ALA A 135 -21.97 6.07 9.12
CA ALA A 135 -21.92 5.54 7.76
C ALA A 135 -21.11 6.46 6.84
N GLY A 136 -21.31 7.78 6.93
CA GLY A 136 -20.53 8.78 6.20
C GLY A 136 -19.02 8.69 6.49
N ARG A 137 -18.63 8.49 7.76
CA ARG A 137 -17.21 8.30 8.14
C ARG A 137 -16.60 7.05 7.52
N LEU A 138 -17.38 5.96 7.41
CA LEU A 138 -16.92 4.74 6.76
C LEU A 138 -16.79 4.93 5.23
N ALA A 139 -17.73 5.64 4.62
CA ALA A 139 -17.67 6.00 3.20
C ALA A 139 -16.48 6.91 2.90
N ALA A 140 -16.20 7.91 3.73
CA ALA A 140 -15.04 8.80 3.58
C ALA A 140 -13.72 8.03 3.68
N ARG A 141 -13.64 7.07 4.63
CA ARG A 141 -12.50 6.15 4.72
C ARG A 141 -12.35 5.27 3.47
N SER A 142 -13.45 4.81 2.88
CA SER A 142 -13.44 4.07 1.61
C SER A 142 -12.89 4.97 0.49
N ALA A 143 -13.40 6.19 0.36
CA ALA A 143 -12.96 7.16 -0.63
C ALA A 143 -11.47 7.52 -0.51
N LEU A 144 -10.97 7.74 0.71
CA LEU A 144 -9.53 7.91 0.97
C LEU A 144 -8.70 6.72 0.47
N PHE A 145 -9.19 5.50 0.71
CA PHE A 145 -8.52 4.30 0.23
C PHE A 145 -8.52 4.21 -1.30
N LEU A 146 -9.65 4.52 -1.95
CA LEU A 146 -9.78 4.54 -3.41
C LEU A 146 -8.88 5.60 -4.04
N LEU A 147 -8.77 6.78 -3.42
CA LEU A 147 -7.89 7.86 -3.88
C LEU A 147 -6.41 7.41 -3.92
N LYS A 148 -5.98 6.57 -2.96
CA LYS A 148 -4.62 6.00 -2.93
C LYS A 148 -4.33 5.06 -4.11
N LEU A 149 -5.35 4.50 -4.77
CA LEU A 149 -5.16 3.73 -6.01
C LEU A 149 -4.72 4.62 -7.17
N SER A 150 -5.09 5.90 -7.15
CA SER A 150 -4.72 6.90 -8.17
C SER A 150 -3.50 7.76 -7.78
N SER A 151 -2.82 7.42 -6.67
CA SER A 151 -1.67 8.18 -6.16
C SER A 151 -0.56 8.35 -7.23
N PRO A 152 0.05 9.53 -7.37
CA PRO A 152 1.22 9.71 -8.24
C PRO A 152 2.42 8.87 -7.75
N ASP A 153 2.54 8.66 -6.44
CA ASP A 153 3.58 7.83 -5.86
C ASP A 153 3.34 6.33 -6.14
N ARG A 154 4.34 5.70 -6.76
CA ARG A 154 4.31 4.31 -7.20
C ARG A 154 4.18 3.33 -6.04
N GLU A 155 4.91 3.54 -4.95
CA GLU A 155 4.89 2.62 -3.82
C GLU A 155 3.53 2.65 -3.11
N SER A 156 2.99 3.85 -2.91
CA SER A 156 1.65 4.06 -2.37
C SER A 156 0.57 3.40 -3.22
N ARG A 157 0.62 3.53 -4.56
CA ARG A 157 -0.30 2.80 -5.45
C ARG A 157 -0.18 1.30 -5.28
N LEU A 158 1.04 0.76 -5.32
CA LEU A 158 1.26 -0.70 -5.22
C LEU A 158 0.73 -1.26 -3.88
N VAL A 159 0.93 -0.53 -2.78
CA VAL A 159 0.40 -0.89 -1.46
C VAL A 159 -1.13 -0.87 -1.47
N ALA A 160 -1.76 0.17 -2.02
CA ALA A 160 -3.22 0.27 -2.11
C ALA A 160 -3.83 -0.85 -2.97
N VAL A 161 -3.22 -1.14 -4.12
CA VAL A 161 -3.63 -2.24 -5.01
C VAL A 161 -3.53 -3.58 -4.28
N LYS A 162 -2.39 -3.87 -3.65
CA LYS A 162 -2.21 -5.10 -2.88
C LYS A 162 -3.21 -5.20 -1.72
N LYS A 163 -3.48 -4.09 -1.03
CA LYS A 163 -4.43 -4.05 0.08
C LYS A 163 -5.86 -4.33 -0.38
N SER A 164 -6.23 -3.90 -1.59
CA SER A 164 -7.56 -4.15 -2.16
C SER A 164 -7.86 -5.65 -2.30
N GLY A 165 -6.85 -6.46 -2.61
CA GLY A 165 -6.96 -7.91 -2.69
C GLY A 165 -6.86 -8.64 -1.34
N THR A 166 -7.00 -7.93 -0.21
CA THR A 166 -7.02 -8.54 1.13
C THR A 166 -8.35 -8.26 1.84
N PRO A 167 -8.89 -9.21 2.63
CA PRO A 167 -10.09 -8.94 3.42
C PRO A 167 -9.90 -7.78 4.42
N PRO A 168 -10.96 -7.00 4.71
CA PRO A 168 -12.27 -7.03 4.06
C PRO A 168 -12.20 -6.46 2.63
N TYR A 169 -12.83 -7.15 1.67
CA TYR A 169 -12.81 -6.74 0.27
C TYR A 169 -13.66 -5.49 0.05
N ASN A 170 -13.11 -4.53 -0.70
CA ASN A 170 -13.82 -3.34 -1.13
C ASN A 170 -14.28 -3.50 -2.58
N ALA A 171 -15.58 -3.76 -2.79
CA ALA A 171 -16.15 -3.88 -4.14
C ALA A 171 -16.05 -2.57 -4.94
N GLU A 172 -15.99 -1.41 -4.27
CA GLU A 172 -15.85 -0.11 -4.92
C GLU A 172 -14.48 0.07 -5.59
N ALA A 173 -13.48 -0.73 -5.19
CA ALA A 173 -12.15 -0.72 -5.81
C ALA A 173 -12.10 -1.45 -7.16
N ILE A 174 -13.09 -2.28 -7.49
CA ILE A 174 -13.12 -3.07 -8.73
C ILE A 174 -12.90 -2.22 -9.98
N PRO A 175 -13.66 -1.12 -10.25
CA PRO A 175 -13.45 -0.31 -11.45
C PRO A 175 -12.03 0.27 -11.54
N PHE A 176 -11.48 0.75 -10.42
CA PHE A 176 -10.09 1.25 -10.37
C PHE A 176 -9.08 0.16 -10.70
N LEU A 177 -9.26 -1.05 -10.13
CA LEU A 177 -8.38 -2.19 -10.39
C LEU A 177 -8.50 -2.70 -11.83
N GLU A 178 -9.68 -2.63 -12.45
CA GLU A 178 -9.89 -2.98 -13.85
C GLU A 178 -9.12 -2.04 -14.79
N ASP A 179 -9.22 -0.73 -14.55
CA ASP A 179 -8.47 0.27 -15.30
C ASP A 179 -6.95 0.08 -15.09
N MET A 180 -6.51 -0.06 -13.84
CA MET A 180 -5.09 -0.27 -13.52
C MET A 180 -4.54 -1.57 -14.12
N ALA A 181 -5.33 -2.63 -14.15
CA ALA A 181 -4.93 -3.91 -14.75
C ALA A 181 -4.69 -3.81 -16.27
N GLN A 182 -5.38 -2.89 -16.95
CA GLN A 182 -5.31 -2.73 -18.40
C GLN A 182 -4.27 -1.69 -18.82
N SER A 183 -4.23 -0.53 -18.16
CA SER A 183 -3.52 0.66 -18.65
C SER A 183 -2.51 1.30 -17.71
N ASP A 184 -2.28 0.79 -16.48
CA ASP A 184 -1.23 1.36 -15.61
C ASP A 184 0.14 1.25 -16.29
N THR A 185 1.00 2.25 -16.06
CA THR A 185 2.33 2.32 -16.67
C THR A 185 3.27 1.23 -16.15
N ASP A 186 3.16 0.86 -14.88
CA ASP A 186 4.03 -0.12 -14.23
C ASP A 186 3.49 -1.56 -14.38
N GLU A 187 4.31 -2.45 -14.92
CA GLU A 187 3.94 -3.85 -15.15
C GLU A 187 3.61 -4.62 -13.87
N LYS A 188 4.34 -4.37 -12.79
CA LYS A 188 4.10 -4.99 -11.49
C LYS A 188 2.77 -4.52 -10.92
N ILE A 189 2.40 -3.25 -11.11
CA ILE A 189 1.09 -2.74 -10.70
C ILE A 189 -0.02 -3.36 -11.54
N ARG A 190 0.12 -3.41 -12.87
CA ARG A 190 -0.85 -4.13 -13.73
C ARG A 190 -1.05 -5.58 -13.29
N PHE A 191 0.04 -6.30 -13.01
CA PHE A 191 0.00 -7.67 -12.53
C PHE A 191 -0.70 -7.79 -11.16
N THR A 192 -0.33 -6.93 -10.21
CA THR A 192 -0.88 -6.95 -8.84
C THR A 192 -2.35 -6.51 -8.83
N ALA A 193 -2.76 -5.63 -9.75
CA ALA A 193 -4.15 -5.22 -9.92
C ALA A 193 -5.01 -6.38 -10.44
N LYS A 194 -4.54 -7.08 -11.48
CA LYS A 194 -5.18 -8.33 -11.96
C LYS A 194 -5.32 -9.35 -10.84
N GLU A 195 -4.23 -9.61 -10.10
CA GLU A 195 -4.25 -10.54 -8.98
C GLU A 195 -5.25 -10.13 -7.90
N SER A 196 -5.27 -8.85 -7.52
CA SER A 196 -6.14 -8.34 -6.45
C SER A 196 -7.61 -8.34 -6.86
N LEU A 197 -7.92 -8.06 -8.12
CA LEU A 197 -9.25 -8.20 -8.69
C LEU A 197 -9.75 -9.65 -8.64
N LEU A 198 -8.91 -10.62 -8.97
CA LEU A 198 -9.27 -12.03 -8.89
C LEU A 198 -9.48 -12.49 -7.44
N LEU A 199 -8.68 -11.99 -6.49
CA LEU A 199 -8.86 -12.25 -5.07
C LEU A 199 -10.20 -11.69 -4.55
N ILE A 200 -10.57 -10.47 -4.95
CA ILE A 200 -11.87 -9.88 -4.62
C ILE A 200 -13.01 -10.75 -5.20
N ARG A 201 -12.92 -11.14 -6.48
CA ARG A 201 -13.93 -11.98 -7.14
C ARG A 201 -14.06 -13.36 -6.49
N LEU A 202 -12.95 -13.94 -6.05
CA LEU A 202 -12.95 -15.23 -5.36
C LEU A 202 -13.58 -15.12 -3.95
N GLY A 203 -13.41 -13.97 -3.28
CA GLY A 203 -13.67 -13.83 -1.85
C GLY A 203 -14.96 -13.12 -1.49
N THR A 204 -15.55 -12.45 -2.46
CA THR A 204 -16.89 -11.93 -2.34
C THR A 204 -17.87 -13.07 -2.60
N ASP A 205 -18.86 -13.23 -1.73
CA ASP A 205 -19.94 -14.16 -2.01
C ASP A 205 -20.77 -13.65 -3.17
N VAL A 206 -20.83 -14.48 -4.21
CA VAL A 206 -21.59 -14.20 -5.42
C VAL A 206 -22.78 -15.17 -5.45
N PRO A 207 -23.98 -14.71 -5.87
CA PRO A 207 -25.11 -15.60 -6.15
C PRO A 207 -24.71 -16.84 -6.98
N ILE A 208 -25.38 -17.98 -6.75
CA ILE A 208 -25.01 -19.30 -7.30
C ILE A 208 -24.92 -19.28 -8.84
N ASP A 209 -25.73 -18.47 -9.50
CA ASP A 209 -25.76 -18.24 -10.95
C ASP A 209 -24.47 -17.60 -11.51
N GLN A 210 -23.69 -16.91 -10.68
CA GLN A 210 -22.40 -16.34 -11.04
C GLN A 210 -21.22 -17.10 -10.42
N ALA A 211 -21.49 -18.25 -9.79
CA ALA A 211 -20.47 -19.06 -9.14
C ALA A 211 -19.39 -19.54 -10.13
N GLU A 212 -19.72 -19.76 -11.41
CA GLU A 212 -18.72 -20.09 -12.43
C GLU A 212 -17.62 -19.02 -12.55
N GLN A 213 -17.96 -17.74 -12.46
CA GLN A 213 -16.97 -16.66 -12.55
C GLN A 213 -16.05 -16.63 -11.32
N ARG A 214 -16.61 -16.95 -10.15
CA ARG A 214 -15.85 -17.08 -8.88
C ARG A 214 -14.82 -18.21 -8.98
N TRP A 215 -15.20 -19.37 -9.50
CA TRP A 215 -14.29 -20.51 -9.64
C TRP A 215 -13.30 -20.36 -10.80
N ALA A 216 -13.71 -19.68 -11.88
CA ALA A 216 -12.78 -19.27 -12.92
C ALA A 216 -11.67 -18.35 -12.38
N ALA A 217 -11.98 -17.50 -11.38
CA ALA A 217 -10.97 -16.68 -10.73
C ALA A 217 -9.92 -17.51 -9.98
N ALA A 218 -10.31 -18.62 -9.33
CA ALA A 218 -9.37 -19.56 -8.70
C ALA A 218 -8.39 -20.16 -9.72
N GLY A 219 -8.90 -20.58 -10.89
CA GLY A 219 -8.07 -21.09 -11.99
C GLY A 219 -7.10 -20.04 -12.53
N GLN A 220 -7.54 -18.79 -12.70
CA GLN A 220 -6.68 -17.69 -13.13
C GLN A 220 -5.59 -17.37 -12.09
N LEU A 221 -5.93 -17.34 -10.80
CA LEU A 221 -4.96 -17.15 -9.71
C LEU A 221 -3.90 -18.26 -9.69
N ALA A 222 -4.30 -19.49 -10.01
CA ALA A 222 -3.37 -20.61 -10.16
C ALA A 222 -2.42 -20.45 -11.35
N GLY A 223 -2.94 -20.00 -12.50
CA GLY A 223 -2.12 -19.68 -13.68
C GLY A 223 -1.13 -18.54 -13.42
N MET A 224 -1.53 -17.56 -12.60
CA MET A 224 -0.67 -16.48 -12.11
C MET A 224 0.30 -16.91 -11.00
N LYS A 225 0.18 -18.16 -10.50
CA LYS A 225 0.97 -18.68 -9.38
C LYS A 225 0.86 -17.79 -8.13
N SER A 226 -0.34 -17.28 -7.87
CA SER A 226 -0.60 -16.33 -6.77
C SER A 226 -0.46 -17.00 -5.41
N LEU A 227 0.66 -16.75 -4.73
CA LEU A 227 0.84 -17.19 -3.33
C LEU A 227 -0.14 -16.50 -2.37
N ARG A 228 -0.66 -15.32 -2.74
CA ARG A 228 -1.65 -14.58 -1.94
C ARG A 228 -3.01 -15.28 -1.91
N ALA A 229 -3.33 -16.07 -2.93
CA ALA A 229 -4.57 -16.82 -3.01
C ALA A 229 -4.58 -18.08 -2.14
N LEU A 230 -3.41 -18.63 -1.77
CA LEU A 230 -3.31 -19.91 -1.06
C LEU A 230 -4.10 -19.98 0.25
N PRO A 231 -3.91 -19.05 1.22
CA PRO A 231 -4.57 -19.17 2.53
C PRO A 231 -6.09 -19.18 2.39
N MET A 232 -6.58 -18.37 1.45
CA MET A 232 -7.98 -18.24 1.15
C MET A 232 -8.56 -19.48 0.48
N LEU A 233 -7.89 -20.03 -0.55
CA LEU A 233 -8.32 -21.26 -1.21
C LEU A 233 -8.33 -22.45 -0.23
N GLU A 234 -7.33 -22.54 0.64
CA GLU A 234 -7.25 -23.58 1.68
C GLU A 234 -8.36 -23.44 2.73
N GLU A 235 -8.65 -22.21 3.15
CA GLU A 235 -9.75 -21.92 4.08
C GLU A 235 -11.10 -22.29 3.46
N MET A 236 -11.36 -21.92 2.20
CA MET A 236 -12.58 -22.30 1.48
C MET A 236 -12.74 -23.82 1.35
N LEU A 237 -11.66 -24.56 1.07
CA LEU A 237 -11.70 -26.03 0.95
C LEU A 237 -11.93 -26.74 2.29
N ARG A 238 -11.59 -26.08 3.40
CA ARG A 238 -11.81 -26.56 4.77
C ARG A 238 -13.23 -26.32 5.26
N ASP A 239 -13.91 -25.28 4.74
CA ASP A 239 -15.29 -24.98 5.10
C ASP A 239 -16.25 -26.10 4.66
N GLU A 240 -16.98 -26.68 5.62
CA GLU A 240 -18.00 -27.71 5.34
C GLU A 240 -19.13 -27.16 4.44
N GLY A 241 -19.42 -25.86 4.57
CA GLY A 241 -20.40 -25.13 3.76
C GLY A 241 -20.03 -25.06 2.29
N PHE A 242 -18.75 -25.25 1.94
CA PHE A 242 -18.26 -25.24 0.56
C PHE A 242 -18.92 -26.31 -0.32
N SER A 243 -19.37 -27.42 0.29
CA SER A 243 -20.07 -28.51 -0.41
C SER A 243 -21.30 -28.04 -1.19
N LYS A 244 -21.93 -26.93 -0.78
CA LYS A 244 -23.08 -26.32 -1.46
C LYS A 244 -22.76 -25.80 -2.87
N HIS A 245 -21.50 -25.53 -3.17
CA HIS A 245 -21.04 -25.06 -4.48
C HIS A 245 -20.79 -26.19 -5.49
N GLY A 246 -20.92 -27.45 -5.05
CA GLY A 246 -20.78 -28.63 -5.89
C GLY A 246 -19.35 -29.13 -6.05
N GLN A 247 -19.23 -30.34 -6.59
CA GLN A 247 -17.94 -31.03 -6.73
C GLN A 247 -16.99 -30.33 -7.72
N VAL A 248 -17.52 -29.71 -8.77
CA VAL A 248 -16.72 -29.00 -9.79
C VAL A 248 -15.98 -27.82 -9.17
N ALA A 249 -16.64 -27.03 -8.31
CA ALA A 249 -16.01 -25.93 -7.60
C ALA A 249 -14.84 -26.42 -6.73
N ARG A 250 -15.04 -27.55 -6.03
CA ARG A 250 -14.03 -28.15 -5.17
C ARG A 250 -12.81 -28.60 -5.95
N GLU A 251 -13.03 -29.31 -7.05
CA GLU A 251 -11.95 -29.78 -7.91
C GLU A 251 -11.13 -28.62 -8.50
N GLN A 252 -11.78 -27.50 -8.88
CA GLN A 252 -11.08 -26.31 -9.36
C GLN A 252 -10.19 -25.67 -8.29
N CYS A 253 -10.70 -25.51 -7.08
CA CYS A 253 -9.93 -24.98 -5.95
C CYS A 253 -8.77 -25.92 -5.55
N GLU A 254 -9.00 -27.24 -5.51
CA GLU A 254 -7.96 -28.24 -5.21
C GLU A 254 -6.85 -28.23 -6.27
N LYS A 255 -7.21 -28.16 -7.56
CA LYS A 255 -6.24 -28.00 -8.67
C LYS A 255 -5.47 -26.69 -8.55
N ALA A 256 -6.15 -25.59 -8.19
CA ALA A 256 -5.50 -24.29 -8.02
C ALA A 256 -4.45 -24.34 -6.90
N VAL A 257 -4.81 -24.88 -5.73
CA VAL A 257 -3.88 -25.06 -4.60
C VAL A 257 -2.70 -25.95 -4.98
N ALA A 258 -2.95 -27.10 -5.61
CA ALA A 258 -1.90 -28.02 -6.04
C ALA A 258 -0.92 -27.37 -7.04
N SER A 259 -1.44 -26.60 -8.01
CA SER A 259 -0.63 -25.86 -8.98
C SER A 259 0.27 -24.84 -8.28
N ILE A 260 -0.28 -24.03 -7.38
CA ILE A 260 0.49 -22.99 -6.68
C ILE A 260 1.55 -23.62 -5.75
N ASN A 261 1.20 -24.66 -4.99
CA ASN A 261 2.12 -25.37 -4.09
C ASN A 261 3.23 -26.10 -4.85
N SER A 262 2.95 -26.68 -6.01
CA SER A 262 3.97 -27.32 -6.84
C SER A 262 4.99 -26.29 -7.37
N HIS A 263 4.52 -25.11 -7.78
CA HIS A 263 5.40 -24.02 -8.19
C HIS A 263 6.27 -23.52 -7.02
N GLN A 264 5.67 -23.31 -5.85
CA GLN A 264 6.41 -22.90 -4.65
C GLN A 264 7.47 -23.94 -4.26
N SER A 265 7.10 -25.23 -4.28
CA SER A 265 8.01 -26.34 -3.97
C SER A 265 9.19 -26.39 -4.94
N PHE A 266 8.95 -26.17 -6.23
CA PHE A 266 9.99 -26.09 -7.24
C PHE A 266 10.94 -24.91 -6.99
N VAL A 267 10.42 -23.71 -6.72
CA VAL A 267 11.23 -22.52 -6.41
C VAL A 267 12.05 -22.73 -5.14
N ASN A 268 11.45 -23.29 -4.09
CA ASN A 268 12.15 -23.59 -2.84
C ASN A 268 13.26 -24.61 -3.05
N TRP A 269 13.01 -25.66 -3.82
CA TRP A 269 14.01 -26.67 -4.14
C TRP A 269 15.21 -26.06 -4.86
N VAL A 270 14.99 -25.19 -5.86
CA VAL A 270 16.08 -24.43 -6.51
C VAL A 270 16.84 -23.56 -5.50
N GLY A 271 16.11 -22.87 -4.62
CA GLY A 271 16.71 -22.08 -3.54
C GLY A 271 17.60 -22.90 -2.61
N TYR A 272 17.14 -24.08 -2.19
CA TYR A 272 17.91 -24.98 -1.33
C TYR A 272 19.17 -25.52 -2.01
N VAL A 273 19.12 -25.81 -3.31
CA VAL A 273 20.32 -26.20 -4.08
C VAL A 273 21.35 -25.07 -4.08
N PHE A 274 20.92 -23.83 -4.33
CA PHE A 274 21.83 -22.67 -4.33
C PHE A 274 22.42 -22.40 -2.94
N GLN A 275 21.58 -22.48 -1.90
CA GLN A 275 22.03 -22.33 -0.51
C GLN A 275 23.00 -23.44 -0.11
N GLY A 276 22.75 -24.69 -0.52
CA GLY A 276 23.64 -25.82 -0.30
C GLY A 276 24.98 -25.63 -1.00
N LEU A 277 24.98 -25.16 -2.24
CA LEU A 277 26.21 -24.85 -2.98
C LEU A 277 27.00 -23.70 -2.34
N SER A 278 26.30 -22.65 -1.89
CA SER A 278 26.92 -21.51 -1.20
C SER A 278 27.53 -21.91 0.14
N LEU A 279 26.86 -22.74 0.92
CA LEU A 279 27.39 -23.25 2.19
C LEU A 279 28.56 -24.21 1.93
N GLY A 280 28.42 -25.08 0.93
CA GLY A 280 29.44 -26.03 0.53
C GLY A 280 30.73 -25.36 0.06
N SER A 281 30.67 -24.26 -0.68
CA SER A 281 31.85 -23.54 -1.14
C SER A 281 32.65 -22.95 0.03
N ILE A 282 31.97 -22.39 1.03
CA ILE A 282 32.60 -21.90 2.26
C ILE A 282 33.30 -23.04 3.01
N LEU A 283 32.63 -24.19 3.14
CA LEU A 283 33.22 -25.39 3.77
C LEU A 283 34.45 -25.89 3.01
N ILE A 284 34.41 -25.90 1.68
CA ILE A 284 35.56 -26.29 0.84
C ILE A 284 36.72 -25.32 1.02
N ILE A 285 36.48 -24.00 1.05
CA ILE A 285 37.52 -22.99 1.27
C ILE A 285 38.15 -23.15 2.67
N MET A 286 37.33 -23.36 3.70
CA MET A 286 37.83 -23.60 5.06
C MET A 286 38.65 -24.90 5.14
N ALA A 287 38.15 -25.98 4.54
CA ALA A 287 38.84 -27.26 4.49
C ALA A 287 40.17 -27.16 3.74
N LEU A 288 40.21 -26.43 2.61
CA LEU A 288 41.42 -26.17 1.86
C LEU A 288 42.42 -25.33 2.67
N GLY A 289 41.95 -24.30 3.38
CA GLY A 289 42.79 -23.49 4.26
C GLY A 289 43.44 -24.33 5.36
N LEU A 290 42.66 -25.18 6.04
CA LEU A 290 43.17 -26.12 7.05
C LEU A 290 44.12 -27.16 6.45
N ALA A 291 43.81 -27.68 5.25
CA ALA A 291 44.67 -28.64 4.57
C ALA A 291 46.05 -28.02 4.25
N ILE A 292 46.09 -26.76 3.81
CA ILE A 292 47.35 -26.06 3.54
C ILE A 292 48.14 -25.82 4.83
N THR A 293 47.52 -25.34 5.91
CA THR A 293 48.22 -25.06 7.17
C THR A 293 48.78 -26.33 7.81
N PHE A 294 48.00 -27.41 7.88
CA PHE A 294 48.47 -28.70 8.40
C PHE A 294 49.48 -29.37 7.47
N GLY A 295 49.34 -29.18 6.15
CA GLY A 295 50.27 -29.71 5.16
C GLY A 295 51.65 -29.07 5.26
N LEU A 296 51.72 -27.75 5.43
CA LEU A 296 52.98 -27.02 5.60
C LEU A 296 53.67 -27.33 6.94
N MET A 297 52.92 -27.60 8.00
CA MET A 297 53.49 -28.04 9.29
C MET A 297 53.97 -29.50 9.28
N GLY A 298 53.71 -30.27 8.21
CA GLY A 298 54.07 -31.69 8.13
C GLY A 298 53.23 -32.62 9.02
N VAL A 299 52.21 -32.10 9.70
CA VAL A 299 51.36 -32.85 10.65
C VAL A 299 50.38 -33.79 9.95
N ILE A 300 50.13 -33.58 8.64
CA ILE A 300 49.28 -34.49 7.83
C ILE A 300 49.82 -35.93 7.87
N ASN A 301 51.14 -36.12 7.87
CA ASN A 301 51.75 -37.45 7.92
C ASN A 301 51.68 -38.07 9.33
N MET A 302 51.45 -37.26 10.38
CA MET A 302 51.32 -37.73 11.76
C MET A 302 49.90 -38.23 12.06
N ALA A 303 48.87 -37.51 11.60
CA ALA A 303 47.47 -37.93 11.78
C ALA A 303 47.15 -39.27 11.09
N HIS A 304 47.77 -39.54 9.94
CA HIS A 304 47.62 -40.82 9.25
C HIS A 304 48.32 -41.98 9.98
N GLY A 305 49.49 -41.72 10.57
CA GLY A 305 50.24 -42.68 11.38
C GLY A 305 49.49 -43.11 12.65
N GLU A 306 48.86 -42.15 13.35
CA GLU A 306 48.05 -42.45 14.54
C GLU A 306 46.74 -43.19 14.19
N LEU A 307 46.06 -42.86 13.08
CA LEU A 307 44.86 -43.57 12.63
C LEU A 307 45.15 -45.04 12.26
N MET A 308 46.27 -45.29 11.56
CA MET A 308 46.75 -46.65 11.25
C MET A 308 47.07 -47.44 12.53
N MET A 309 47.67 -46.78 13.53
CA MET A 309 47.98 -47.42 14.81
C MET A 309 46.72 -47.83 15.57
N VAL A 310 45.69 -46.98 15.62
CA VAL A 310 44.39 -47.34 16.22
C VAL A 310 43.71 -48.47 15.46
N GLY A 311 43.78 -48.48 14.12
CA GLY A 311 43.25 -49.56 13.28
C GLY A 311 43.91 -50.92 13.54
N ALA A 312 45.20 -50.94 13.89
CA ALA A 312 45.92 -52.17 14.24
C ALA A 312 45.56 -52.71 15.64
N PHE A 313 45.12 -51.86 16.56
CA PHE A 313 44.77 -52.22 17.95
C PHE A 313 43.26 -52.52 18.16
N THR A 314 42.44 -52.38 17.13
CA THR A 314 40.97 -52.56 17.21
C THR A 314 40.46 -53.86 16.57
N THR A 315 41.36 -54.83 16.35
CA THR A 315 40.98 -56.23 16.04
C THR A 315 40.53 -56.97 17.28
#